data_AF-A0AA39MNI2-F1
#
_entry.id   AF-A0AA39MNI2-F1
#
_cell.length_a   1.000
_cell.length_b   1.000
_cell.length_c   1.000
_cell.angle_alpha   90.00
_cell.angle_beta   90.00
_cell.angle_gamma   90.00
#
_symmetry.space_group_name_H-M   'P 1'
#
loop_
_entity.id
_entity.type
_entity.pdbx_description
1 polymer ?
#
loop_
_entity_poly.entity_id
_entity_poly.type
_entity_poly.pdbx_seq_one_letter_code
_entity_poly.pdbx_strand_id
1 'polypeptide(L)' 'MSLILSDRYSMDFFDGAHQVVMGGSYATIPRIAGRRSVRNWYQRNYPYPWVGGRVVYEM' A
#
# COMPACT_ATOMS: atom_id res chain seq x y z
N MET A 1 18.37 -21.73 -3.25
CA MET A 1 17.32 -21.03 -2.49
C MET A 1 17.34 -19.58 -2.95
N SER A 2 16.48 -19.23 -3.90
CA SER A 2 16.66 -18.06 -4.75
C SER A 2 16.06 -16.79 -4.13
N LEU A 3 16.85 -15.71 -4.08
CA LEU A 3 16.52 -14.38 -3.56
C LEU A 3 15.44 -13.61 -4.34
N ILE A 4 14.75 -14.26 -5.28
CA ILE A 4 13.75 -13.66 -6.20
C ILE A 4 12.36 -13.45 -5.58
N LEU A 5 12.17 -13.76 -4.29
CA LEU A 5 10.85 -13.66 -3.65
C LEU A 5 10.44 -12.21 -3.33
N SER A 6 11.39 -11.37 -2.94
CA SER A 6 11.13 -9.95 -2.63
C SER A 6 10.94 -9.10 -3.88
N ASP A 7 11.73 -9.37 -4.92
CA ASP A 7 11.74 -8.54 -6.12
C ASP A 7 10.42 -8.66 -6.87
N ARG A 8 9.89 -9.87 -7.03
CA ARG A 8 8.56 -10.07 -7.67
C ARG A 8 7.40 -9.57 -6.82
N TYR A 9 7.54 -9.48 -5.51
CA TYR A 9 6.43 -9.06 -4.64
C TYR A 9 6.01 -7.60 -4.85
N SER A 10 6.95 -6.73 -5.26
CA SER A 10 6.67 -5.30 -5.43
C SER A 10 6.95 -4.75 -6.82
N MET A 11 7.89 -5.35 -7.59
CA MET A 11 8.27 -4.79 -8.89
C MET A 11 7.15 -4.79 -9.92
N ASP A 12 6.29 -5.80 -9.91
CA ASP A 12 5.19 -5.95 -10.87
C ASP A 12 4.13 -4.82 -10.72
N PHE A 13 4.12 -4.12 -9.58
CA PHE A 13 3.14 -3.08 -9.25
C PHE A 13 3.65 -1.65 -9.46
N PHE A 14 4.88 -1.47 -9.95
CA PHE A 14 5.39 -0.17 -10.42
C PHE A 14 4.97 0.12 -11.87
N ASP A 15 3.70 -0.15 -12.18
CA ASP A 15 3.09 -0.08 -13.52
C ASP A 15 2.33 1.24 -13.76
N GLY A 16 2.22 2.10 -12.74
CA GLY A 16 1.44 3.34 -12.80
C GLY A 16 -0.09 3.14 -12.72
N ALA A 17 -0.58 1.90 -12.67
CA ALA A 17 -1.99 1.57 -12.52
C ALA A 17 -2.41 1.46 -11.03
N HIS A 18 -1.43 1.27 -10.15
CA HIS A 18 -1.61 1.14 -8.71
C HIS A 18 -1.35 2.46 -7.96
N GLN A 19 -2.22 2.78 -7.00
CA GLN A 19 -2.06 3.92 -6.10
C GLN A 19 -1.55 3.44 -4.74
N VAL A 20 -0.58 4.18 -4.19
CA VAL A 20 -0.02 3.88 -2.86
C VAL A 20 -0.93 4.42 -1.77
N VAL A 21 -1.24 3.57 -0.79
CA VAL A 21 -1.95 3.92 0.44
C VAL A 21 -1.02 3.74 1.63
N MET A 22 -0.94 4.76 2.48
CA MET A 22 -0.11 4.77 3.67
C MET A 22 -0.91 4.47 4.93
N GLY A 23 -0.27 3.84 5.93
CA GLY A 23 -0.87 3.51 7.21
C GLY A 23 -1.49 2.11 7.23
N GLY A 24 -2.54 1.94 8.04
CA GLY A 24 -3.29 0.69 8.16
C GLY A 24 -4.75 0.97 8.49
N SER A 25 -5.63 0.07 8.06
CA SER A 25 -7.05 0.07 8.44
C SER A 25 -7.25 -0.65 9.78
N TYR A 26 -8.47 -0.61 10.32
CA TYR A 26 -8.84 -1.39 11.51
C TYR A 26 -8.64 -2.90 11.32
N ALA A 27 -8.66 -3.38 10.07
CA ALA A 27 -8.43 -4.78 9.71
C ALA A 27 -6.94 -5.14 9.57
N THR A 28 -6.05 -4.15 9.68
CA THR A 28 -4.60 -4.36 9.55
C THR A 28 -3.98 -4.69 10.92
N ILE A 29 -3.15 -5.74 10.99
CA ILE A 29 -2.49 -6.16 12.24
C ILE A 29 -1.64 -5.00 12.79
N PRO A 30 -1.73 -4.68 14.11
CA PRO A 30 -1.05 -3.52 14.70
C PRO A 30 0.47 -3.46 14.44
N ARG A 31 1.14 -4.62 14.42
CA ARG A 31 2.59 -4.72 14.15
C ARG A 31 2.98 -4.27 12.73
N ILE A 32 2.05 -4.35 11.78
CA ILE A 32 2.23 -3.87 10.41
C ILE A 32 1.75 -2.41 10.32
N ALA A 33 0.55 -2.12 10.83
CA ALA A 33 -0.05 -0.79 10.80
C ALA A 33 0.80 0.29 11.51
N GLY A 34 1.54 -0.09 12.57
CA GLY A 34 2.43 0.80 13.31
C GLY A 34 3.73 1.16 12.59
N ARG A 35 4.05 0.51 11.46
CA ARG A 35 5.27 0.81 10.69
C ARG A 35 5.01 1.98 9.75
N ARG A 36 5.73 3.09 9.97
CA ARG A 36 5.65 4.28 9.10
C ARG A 36 6.05 4.03 7.64
N SER A 37 6.84 2.99 7.39
CA SER A 37 7.37 2.65 6.06
C SER A 37 6.49 1.68 5.27
N VAL A 38 5.41 1.14 5.86
CA VAL A 38 4.53 0.23 5.14
C VAL A 38 3.72 1.00 4.11
N ARG A 39 3.71 0.46 2.89
CA ARG A 39 2.98 0.99 1.74
C ARG A 39 2.08 -0.12 1.24
N ASN A 40 0.76 0.10 1.30
CA ASN A 40 -0.19 -0.72 0.57
C ASN A 40 -0.35 -0.14 -0.83
N TRP A 41 -0.80 -0.97 -1.78
CA TRP A 41 -1.09 -0.54 -3.13
C TRP A 41 -2.38 -1.21 -3.63
N TYR A 42 -3.20 -0.43 -4.34
CA TYR A 42 -4.45 -0.92 -4.93
C TYR A 42 -4.59 -0.36 -6.34
N GLN A 43 -5.20 -1.13 -7.24
CA GLN A 43 -5.55 -0.65 -8.58
C GLN A 43 -6.56 0.49 -8.47
N ARG A 44 -6.42 1.52 -9.32
CA ARG A 44 -7.23 2.77 -9.25
C ARG A 44 -8.74 2.56 -9.11
N ASN A 45 -9.32 1.52 -9.72
CA ASN A 45 -10.76 1.27 -9.72
C ASN A 45 -11.19 0.05 -8.87
N TYR A 46 -10.36 -0.39 -7.93
CA TYR A 46 -10.71 -1.50 -7.05
C TYR A 46 -11.57 -1.00 -5.86
N PRO A 47 -12.85 -1.41 -5.71
CA PRO A 47 -13.78 -0.78 -4.76
C PRO A 47 -13.84 -1.46 -3.37
N TYR A 48 -13.15 -2.59 -3.18
CA TYR A 48 -13.18 -3.36 -1.93
C TYR A 48 -12.06 -3.11 -0.91
N PRO A 49 -11.15 -2.12 -1.03
CA PRO A 49 -10.14 -1.90 -0.01
C PRO A 49 -10.69 -1.01 1.12
N TRP A 50 -10.28 -1.29 2.36
CA TRP A 50 -10.59 -0.46 3.53
C TRP A 50 -9.71 0.79 3.55
N VAL A 51 -10.02 1.75 2.67
CA VAL A 51 -9.23 2.96 2.44
C VAL A 51 -10.07 4.21 2.66
N GLY A 52 -9.40 5.30 3.05
CA GLY A 52 -10.00 6.62 3.17
C GLY A 52 -9.03 7.69 2.67
N GLY A 53 -9.53 8.91 2.48
CA GLY A 53 -8.74 10.06 2.07
C GLY A 53 -8.36 10.94 3.26
N ARG A 54 -7.11 11.41 3.29
CA ARG A 54 -6.68 12.53 4.15
C ARG A 54 -6.33 13.70 3.25
N VAL A 55 -7.03 14.82 3.40
CA VAL A 55 -6.79 16.05 2.64
C VAL A 55 -5.54 16.74 3.17
N VAL A 56 -4.70 17.22 2.27
CA VAL A 56 -3.52 18.04 2.56
C VAL A 56 -3.63 19.29 1.71
N TYR A 57 -3.30 20.44 2.30
CA TYR A 57 -3.28 21.72 1.61
C TYR A 57 -1.84 22.14 1.38
N GLU A 58 -1.61 22.91 0.32
CA GLU A 58 -0.33 23.60 0.13
C GLU A 58 -0.17 24.69 1.19
N MET A 59 1.09 25.01 1.50
CA MET A 59 1.45 26.03 2.50
C MET A 59 1.53 27.42 1.87
#